data_AF-A0A7W0R9D9-F1
#
_entry.id   AF-A0A7W0R9D9-F1
#
_cell.length_a   1.000
_cell.length_b   1.000
_cell.length_c   1.000
_cell.angle_alpha   90.00
_cell.angle_beta   90.00
_cell.angle_gamma   90.00
#
_symmetry.space_group_name_H-M   'P 1'
#
loop_
_entity.id
_entity.type
_entity.pdbx_description
1 polymer ?
#
loop_
_entity_poly.entity_id
_entity_poly.type
_entity_poly.pdbx_seq_one_letter_code
_entity_poly.pdbx_strand_id
1 'polypeptide(L)'
;MTFGDRLEDLVPRNSFYGDGVRTVNLALAKTFRMPWSGDTISARIEGFNVFNWVQFGYPITDITNQAFGRINGTATQYDPRQVQLVLRYRY
;
A
#
# COMPACT_ATOMS: atom_id res chain seq x y z
N MET A 1 -35.50 36.69 -10.38
CA MET A 1 -34.51 36.34 -9.34
C MET A 1 -34.51 34.83 -9.23
N THR A 2 -33.70 34.16 -10.03
CA THR A 2 -33.55 32.70 -9.93
C THR A 2 -32.37 32.48 -8.99
N PHE A 3 -32.64 31.97 -7.78
CA PHE A 3 -31.58 31.49 -6.91
C PHE A 3 -30.90 30.33 -7.65
N GLY A 4 -29.70 30.58 -8.14
CA GLY A 4 -28.99 29.74 -9.10
C GLY A 4 -27.70 29.17 -8.50
N ASP A 5 -27.71 28.84 -7.21
CA ASP A 5 -26.66 28.01 -6.65
C ASP A 5 -26.86 26.58 -7.13
N ARG A 6 -25.86 26.07 -7.81
CA ARG A 6 -25.87 24.69 -8.30
C ARG A 6 -25.16 23.85 -7.24
N LEU A 7 -25.43 22.54 -7.17
CA LEU A 7 -24.73 21.68 -6.20
C LEU A 7 -23.19 21.76 -6.34
N GLU A 8 -22.69 22.07 -7.54
CA GLU A 8 -21.27 22.35 -7.80
C GLU A 8 -20.71 23.64 -7.14
N ASP A 9 -21.55 24.57 -6.70
CA ASP A 9 -21.14 25.79 -5.99
C ASP A 9 -20.98 25.58 -4.47
N LEU A 10 -21.58 24.52 -3.91
CA LEU A 10 -21.51 24.18 -2.47
C LEU A 10 -20.25 23.40 -2.08
N VAL A 11 -19.63 22.67 -3.02
CA VAL A 11 -18.42 21.87 -2.79
C VAL A 11 -17.36 22.23 -3.83
N PRO A 12 -16.26 22.89 -3.44
CA PRO A 12 -15.21 23.25 -4.38
C PRO A 12 -14.51 22.02 -4.96
N ARG A 13 -13.99 22.14 -6.18
CA ARG A 13 -13.23 21.06 -6.84
C ARG A 13 -12.05 20.64 -5.96
N ASN A 14 -11.83 19.33 -5.84
CA ASN A 14 -10.74 18.75 -5.03
C ASN A 14 -10.80 19.12 -3.53
N SER A 15 -12.01 19.28 -2.97
CA SER A 15 -12.21 19.56 -1.54
C SER A 15 -11.85 18.42 -0.59
N PHE A 16 -11.75 17.19 -1.10
CA PHE A 16 -11.49 16.00 -0.30
C PHE A 16 -10.04 15.56 -0.42
N TYR A 17 -9.39 15.41 0.72
CA TYR A 17 -8.03 14.89 0.83
C TYR A 17 -8.07 13.57 1.61
N GLY A 18 -7.33 12.58 1.12
CA GLY A 18 -7.16 11.30 1.79
C GLY A 18 -6.06 11.34 2.84
N ASP A 19 -6.04 10.31 3.69
CA ASP A 19 -4.93 10.09 4.61
C ASP A 19 -3.63 9.76 3.85
N GLY A 20 -2.50 10.08 4.47
CA GLY A 20 -1.18 9.79 3.93
C GLY A 20 -0.89 8.29 3.87
N VAL A 21 -0.18 7.88 2.83
CA VAL A 21 0.28 6.51 2.66
C VAL A 21 1.59 6.31 3.41
N ARG A 22 1.63 5.35 4.34
CA ARG A 22 2.87 4.94 5.03
C ARG A 22 3.12 3.44 4.82
N THR A 23 4.30 3.10 4.31
CA THR A 23 4.75 1.70 4.15
C THR A 23 6.25 1.63 4.40
N VAL A 24 6.70 0.61 5.14
CA VAL A 24 8.12 0.27 5.23
C VAL A 24 8.33 -1.13 4.68
N ASN A 25 9.26 -1.24 3.73
CA ASN A 25 9.72 -2.48 3.14
C ASN A 25 11.19 -2.70 3.55
N LEU A 26 11.54 -3.93 3.90
CA LEU A 26 12.88 -4.30 4.35
C LEU A 26 13.33 -5.56 3.65
N ALA A 27 14.60 -5.60 3.23
CA ALA A 27 15.22 -6.79 2.70
C ALA A 27 16.57 -7.02 3.40
N LEU A 28 16.83 -8.26 3.79
CA LEU A 28 18.11 -8.71 4.31
C LEU A 28 18.61 -9.86 3.43
N ALA A 29 19.82 -9.72 2.89
CA ALA A 29 20.44 -10.73 2.05
C ALA A 29 21.86 -11.04 2.54
N LYS A 30 22.22 -12.32 2.53
CA LYS A 30 23.56 -12.79 2.89
C LYS A 30 23.99 -13.92 1.97
N THR A 31 25.22 -13.82 1.47
CA THR A 31 25.85 -14.87 0.66
C THR A 31 26.95 -15.54 1.47
N PHE A 32 26.88 -16.86 1.56
CA PHE A 32 27.85 -17.74 2.20
C PHE A 32 28.70 -18.39 1.11
N ARG A 33 30.02 -18.24 1.21
CA ARG A 33 30.97 -18.97 0.35
C ARG A 33 31.25 -20.33 1.00
N MET A 34 31.08 -21.41 0.25
CA MET A 34 31.41 -22.74 0.75
C MET A 34 32.93 -22.96 0.73
N PRO A 35 33.50 -23.55 1.78
CA PRO A 35 34.95 -23.72 1.90
C PRO A 35 35.56 -24.79 0.97
N TRP A 36 34.76 -25.68 0.37
CA TRP A 36 35.28 -26.90 -0.27
C TRP A 36 35.11 -26.98 -1.79
N SER A 37 34.20 -26.19 -2.40
CA SER A 37 33.91 -26.28 -3.85
C SER A 37 33.85 -24.95 -4.60
N GLY A 38 34.06 -23.80 -3.94
CA GLY A 38 33.88 -22.49 -4.60
C GLY A 38 32.41 -22.09 -4.77
N ASP A 39 31.49 -23.01 -4.50
CA ASP A 39 30.04 -22.81 -4.44
C ASP A 39 29.64 -21.67 -3.51
N THR A 40 28.48 -21.07 -3.82
CA THR A 40 27.88 -20.03 -2.99
C THR A 40 26.41 -20.29 -2.73
N ILE A 41 26.00 -20.11 -1.47
CA ILE A 41 24.59 -20.06 -1.07
C ILE A 41 24.23 -18.61 -0.75
N SER A 42 23.21 -18.08 -1.40
CA SER A 42 22.60 -16.80 -1.04
C SER A 42 21.25 -17.03 -0.37
N ALA A 43 21.11 -16.51 0.84
CA ALA A 43 19.83 -16.43 1.55
C ALA A 43 19.35 -14.98 1.57
N ARG A 44 18.09 -14.76 1.23
CA ARG A 44 17.46 -13.44 1.24
C ARG A 44 16.08 -13.57 1.87
N ILE A 45 15.77 -12.63 2.76
CA ILE A 45 14.44 -12.45 3.34
C ILE A 45 13.97 -11.04 3.01
N GLU A 46 12.74 -10.94 2.54
CA GLU A 46 12.09 -9.69 2.16
C GLU A 46 10.78 -9.57 2.94
N GLY A 47 10.57 -8.42 3.57
CA GLY A 47 9.34 -8.06 4.24
C GLY A 47 8.73 -6.83 3.56
N PHE A 48 7.51 -6.97 3.06
CA PHE A 48 6.71 -5.86 2.57
C PHE A 48 5.70 -5.46 3.64
N ASN A 49 5.50 -4.16 3.83
CA ASN A 49 4.66 -3.61 4.90
C ASN A 49 5.00 -4.21 6.28
N VAL A 50 6.28 -4.10 6.67
CA VAL A 50 6.83 -4.76 7.88
C VAL A 50 6.07 -4.38 9.16
N PHE A 51 5.61 -3.13 9.25
CA PHE A 51 4.83 -2.63 10.39
C PHE A 51 3.32 -2.91 10.27
N ASN A 52 2.87 -3.53 9.18
CA ASN A 52 1.47 -3.84 8.92
C ASN A 52 0.54 -2.63 9.04
N TRP A 53 0.97 -1.47 8.55
CA TRP A 53 0.12 -0.28 8.53
C TRP A 53 -0.99 -0.46 7.49
N VAL A 54 -2.22 -0.31 7.93
CA VAL A 54 -3.40 -0.39 7.07
C VAL A 54 -3.58 0.93 6.35
N GLN A 55 -3.79 0.86 5.04
CA GLN A 55 -4.09 2.03 4.22
C GLN A 55 -5.55 1.96 3.82
N PHE A 56 -6.32 2.91 4.31
CA PHE A 56 -7.74 3.02 3.99
C PHE A 56 -7.92 3.66 2.61
N GLY A 57 -8.95 3.20 1.90
CA GLY A 57 -9.31 3.78 0.61
C GLY A 57 -10.01 5.13 0.76
N TYR A 58 -10.26 5.78 -0.37
CA TYR A 58 -11.09 6.98 -0.38
C TYR A 58 -12.55 6.63 -0.03
N PRO A 59 -13.25 7.53 0.68
CA PRO A 59 -14.67 7.37 0.92
C PRO A 59 -15.47 7.53 -0.37
N ILE A 60 -16.70 7.00 -0.39
CA ILE A 60 -17.60 7.19 -1.52
C ILE A 60 -17.98 8.66 -1.64
N THR A 61 -17.66 9.28 -2.78
CA THR A 61 -17.89 10.71 -3.05
C THR A 61 -19.19 10.98 -3.81
N ASP A 62 -19.95 9.95 -4.17
CA ASP A 62 -21.27 10.08 -4.81
C ASP A 62 -22.33 10.37 -3.74
N ILE A 63 -22.88 11.60 -3.78
CA ILE A 63 -23.87 12.12 -2.82
C ILE A 63 -25.19 11.33 -2.89
N THR A 64 -25.51 10.70 -4.02
CA THR A 64 -26.73 9.91 -4.18
C THR A 64 -26.61 8.51 -3.58
N ASN A 65 -25.40 8.10 -3.20
CA ASN A 65 -25.13 6.80 -2.63
C ASN A 65 -25.44 6.77 -1.12
N GLN A 66 -26.15 5.75 -0.64
CA GLN A 66 -26.43 5.58 0.80
C GLN A 66 -25.18 5.46 1.67
N ALA A 67 -24.04 5.07 1.08
CA ALA A 67 -22.75 5.00 1.74
C ALA A 67 -21.86 6.22 1.48
N PHE A 68 -22.43 7.35 1.04
CA PHE A 68 -21.71 8.61 0.88
C PHE A 68 -20.90 8.97 2.15
N GLY A 69 -19.65 9.37 1.95
CA GLY A 69 -18.73 9.74 3.03
C GLY A 69 -18.18 8.58 3.86
N ARG A 70 -18.54 7.33 3.54
CA ARG A 70 -18.03 6.14 4.25
C ARG A 70 -16.85 5.49 3.52
N ILE A 71 -15.86 5.05 4.32
CA ILE A 71 -14.75 4.21 3.87
C ILE A 71 -15.16 2.76 4.04
N ASN A 72 -15.37 2.05 2.92
CA ASN A 72 -15.85 0.67 2.92
C ASN A 72 -14.74 -0.35 2.61
N GLY A 73 -13.48 0.09 2.49
CA GLY A 73 -12.38 -0.79 2.14
C GLY A 73 -11.01 -0.15 2.29
N THR A 74 -10.00 -0.97 2.03
CA THR A 74 -8.60 -0.54 1.94
C THR A 74 -8.31 0.13 0.60
N ALA A 75 -7.22 0.88 0.52
CA ALA A 75 -6.79 1.49 -0.73
C ALA A 75 -6.55 0.41 -1.81
N THR A 76 -6.77 0.75 -3.08
CA THR A 76 -6.58 -0.19 -4.20
C THR A 76 -5.15 -0.73 -4.30
N GLN A 77 -4.15 0.06 -3.87
CA GLN A 77 -2.74 -0.31 -3.84
C GLN A 77 -2.27 -0.81 -2.46
N TYR A 78 -3.20 -1.07 -1.54
CA TYR A 78 -2.86 -1.64 -0.24
C TYR A 78 -2.45 -3.09 -0.40
N ASP A 79 -1.27 -3.43 0.12
CA ASP A 79 -0.83 -4.80 0.33
C ASP A 79 -0.64 -5.05 1.84
N PRO A 80 -1.25 -6.11 2.41
CA PRO A 80 -0.99 -6.50 3.79
C PRO A 80 0.48 -6.88 4.01
N ARG A 81 0.89 -7.13 5.27
CA ARG A 81 2.25 -7.59 5.54
C ARG A 81 2.54 -8.91 4.82
N GLN A 82 3.54 -8.90 3.95
CA GLN A 82 4.05 -10.09 3.27
C GLN A 82 5.51 -10.34 3.64
N VAL A 83 5.88 -11.61 3.79
CA VAL A 83 7.26 -12.03 4.00
C VAL A 83 7.62 -13.09 2.98
N GLN A 84 8.73 -12.89 2.29
CA GLN A 84 9.25 -13.80 1.27
C GLN A 84 10.65 -14.27 1.67
N LEU A 85 10.87 -15.57 1.50
CA LEU A 85 12.18 -16.21 1.70
C LEU A 85 12.67 -16.71 0.35
N VAL A 86 13.90 -16.34 0.00
CA VAL A 86 14.56 -16.78 -1.22
C VAL A 86 15.89 -17.42 -0.86
N LEU A 87 16.09 -18.64 -1.36
CA LEU A 87 17.34 -19.37 -1.30
C LEU A 87 17.83 -19.59 -2.72
N ARG A 88 19.10 -19.24 -2.98
CA ARG A 88 19.77 -19.48 -4.26
C ARG A 88 21.07 -20.21 -4.01
N TYR A 89 21.24 -21.33 -4.69
CA TYR A 89 22.50 -22.06 -4.77
C TYR A 89 23.16 -21.79 -6.12
N ARG A 90 24.48 -21.61 -6.12
CA ARG A 90 25.30 -21.44 -7.32
C ARG A 90 26.52 -22.34 -7.20
N TYR A 91 26.65 -23.23 -8.18
CA TYR A 91 27.80 -24.10 -8.43
C TYR A 91 28.87 -23.38 -9.26
#